data_AF-A0AAD4EAZ0-F1
#
_entry.id   AF-A0AAD4EAZ0-F1
#
_cell.length_a   1.000
_cell.length_b   1.000
_cell.length_c   1.000
_cell.angle_alpha   90.00
_cell.angle_beta   90.00
_cell.angle_gamma   90.00
#
_symmetry.space_group_name_H-M   'P 1'
#
loop_
_entity.id
_entity.type
_entity.pdbx_description
1 polymer ?
#
loop_
_entity_poly.entity_id
_entity_poly.type
_entity_poly.pdbx_seq_one_letter_code
_entity_poly.pdbx_strand_id
1 'polypeptide(L)'
;MPLVTQSDPGTENYGIANAHTMLHQMYDPALQGTLQHRWMWTKKNVKPEITWSQLPRRFTPGFETLLDEGVENGWYDSDNTLQVMIFRWIFIPWLQCELDRYQDCVNNTLKRPDHNKVLPHGVPNLIYESPEDFGALNFKVTVKQDDIDYVRCLYVNPDHPVFDLVPRALNNFIQGCYEDLGRPTITCQSVWTVYLDLYDLMQRSVQVPAVVRSLTDGTDPDEEPLPLLENQNDLFFHEDTDGAYYMGGIHGGQGLDASDHHQLDELAELDEPGAHLLPTAPIIEEEALVIAGFSDEEDNDKTFDW
;
A
#
# COMPACT_ATOMS: atom_id res chain seq x y z
N MET A 1 -3.84 -12.34 6.06
CA MET A 1 -3.22 -11.36 6.97
C MET A 1 -1.80 -11.82 7.33
N PRO A 2 -0.77 -10.95 7.29
CA PRO A 2 0.61 -11.33 7.66
C PRO A 2 0.70 -11.69 9.15
N LEU A 3 1.60 -12.58 9.59
CA LEU A 3 1.69 -12.96 11.02
C LEU A 3 2.03 -11.77 11.92
N VAL A 4 3.04 -10.98 11.54
CA VAL A 4 3.58 -9.90 12.38
C VAL A 4 3.60 -8.59 11.60
N THR A 5 3.21 -7.51 12.25
CA THR A 5 3.43 -6.14 11.75
C THR A 5 4.67 -5.52 12.39
N GLN A 6 5.28 -4.57 11.70
CA GLN A 6 6.50 -3.90 12.15
C GLN A 6 6.36 -2.41 11.94
N SER A 7 6.79 -1.61 12.91
CA SER A 7 6.91 -0.16 12.76
C SER A 7 8.02 0.38 13.64
N ASP A 8 8.33 1.66 13.46
CA ASP A 8 9.20 2.38 14.37
C ASP A 8 8.52 2.50 15.77
N PRO A 9 9.30 2.69 16.85
CA PRO A 9 8.75 2.87 18.18
C PRO A 9 7.94 4.17 18.25
N GLY A 10 6.69 4.08 18.72
CA GLY A 10 5.82 5.24 18.85
C GLY A 10 4.44 4.84 19.38
N THR A 11 3.86 5.67 20.23
CA THR A 11 2.54 5.40 20.82
C THR A 11 1.41 5.53 19.79
N GLU A 12 1.62 6.28 18.71
CA GLU A 12 0.71 6.41 17.57
C GLU A 12 0.44 5.07 16.87
N ASN A 13 1.37 4.12 16.99
CA ASN A 13 1.28 2.81 16.33
C ASN A 13 0.55 1.76 17.18
N TYR A 14 0.16 2.09 18.43
CA TYR A 14 -0.52 1.15 19.32
C TYR A 14 -1.87 0.69 18.78
N GLY A 15 -2.59 1.55 18.04
CA GLY A 15 -3.84 1.17 17.38
C GLY A 15 -3.66 0.02 16.37
N ILE A 16 -2.64 0.11 15.50
CA ILE A 16 -2.31 -0.93 14.52
C ILE A 16 -1.81 -2.20 15.23
N ALA A 17 -0.93 -2.05 16.22
CA ALA A 17 -0.39 -3.18 16.99
C ALA A 17 -1.50 -3.97 17.68
N ASN A 18 -2.43 -3.27 18.34
CA ASN A 18 -3.57 -3.86 19.04
C ASN A 18 -4.55 -4.52 18.06
N ALA A 19 -4.92 -3.82 16.98
CA ALA A 19 -5.84 -4.33 15.97
C ALA A 19 -5.32 -5.63 15.35
N HIS A 20 -4.05 -5.64 14.95
CA HIS A 20 -3.42 -6.80 14.33
C HIS A 20 -3.29 -7.98 15.30
N THR A 21 -2.89 -7.72 16.55
CA THR A 21 -2.81 -8.72 17.62
C THR A 21 -4.18 -9.37 17.88
N MET A 22 -5.22 -8.54 18.01
CA MET A 22 -6.57 -9.03 18.24
C MET A 22 -7.08 -9.92 17.11
N LEU A 23 -6.92 -9.49 15.85
CA LEU A 23 -7.33 -10.28 14.69
C LEU A 23 -6.62 -11.64 14.63
N HIS A 24 -5.33 -11.69 14.94
CA HIS A 24 -4.60 -12.97 14.98
C HIS A 24 -5.10 -13.87 16.10
N GLN A 25 -5.23 -13.33 17.30
CA GLN A 25 -5.69 -14.07 18.46
C GLN A 25 -7.13 -14.62 18.30
N MET A 26 -7.97 -13.98 17.48
CA MET A 26 -9.30 -14.48 17.11
C MET A 26 -9.25 -15.70 16.18
N TYR A 27 -8.27 -15.76 15.28
CA TYR A 27 -8.15 -16.78 14.23
C TYR A 27 -7.15 -17.90 14.56
N ASP A 28 -6.24 -17.64 15.49
CA ASP A 28 -5.27 -18.59 16.01
C ASP A 28 -5.20 -18.48 17.55
N PRO A 29 -5.97 -19.33 18.28
CA PRO A 29 -5.95 -19.37 19.73
C PRO A 29 -4.58 -19.70 20.34
N ALA A 30 -3.63 -20.26 19.60
CA ALA A 30 -2.30 -20.55 20.11
C ALA A 30 -1.46 -19.28 20.32
N LEU A 31 -1.83 -18.17 19.68
CA LEU A 31 -1.17 -16.87 19.80
C LEU A 31 -1.69 -16.01 20.97
N GLN A 32 -2.67 -16.50 21.72
CA GLN A 32 -3.22 -15.80 22.88
C GLN A 32 -2.14 -15.46 23.91
N GLY A 33 -2.10 -14.19 24.33
CA GLY A 33 -1.09 -13.69 25.28
C GLY A 33 0.26 -13.37 24.65
N THR A 34 0.35 -13.29 23.32
CA THR A 34 1.52 -12.80 22.60
C THR A 34 1.18 -11.58 21.73
N LEU A 35 2.11 -10.63 21.58
CA LEU A 35 1.96 -9.43 20.76
C LEU A 35 2.39 -9.71 19.32
N GLN A 36 1.50 -9.52 18.34
CA GLN A 36 1.80 -9.72 16.90
C GLN A 36 2.36 -8.47 16.24
N HIS A 37 3.10 -7.66 16.99
CA HIS A 37 3.68 -6.41 16.50
C HIS A 37 5.13 -6.27 17.00
N ARG A 38 5.98 -5.62 16.19
CA ARG A 38 7.38 -5.37 16.54
C ARG A 38 7.79 -3.93 16.34
N TRP A 39 8.40 -3.41 17.39
CA TRP A 39 9.07 -2.12 17.42
C TRP A 39 10.49 -2.25 16.87
N MET A 40 10.76 -1.58 15.76
CA MET A 40 12.06 -1.60 15.08
C MET A 40 12.90 -0.39 15.48
N TRP A 41 13.85 -0.60 16.37
CA TRP A 41 14.76 0.45 16.87
C TRP A 41 15.93 0.76 15.92
N THR A 42 16.22 -0.14 14.98
CA THR A 42 17.34 -0.03 14.04
C THR A 42 16.80 -0.02 12.61
N LYS A 43 17.40 0.78 11.73
CA LYS A 43 17.07 0.87 10.30
C LYS A 43 17.36 -0.45 9.56
N LYS A 44 16.48 -1.44 9.72
CA LYS A 44 16.53 -2.74 9.03
C LYS A 44 15.44 -2.86 7.97
N ASN A 45 14.86 -1.74 7.52
CA ASN A 45 13.76 -1.69 6.55
C ASN A 45 14.22 -1.73 5.09
N VAL A 46 15.39 -2.33 4.80
CA VAL A 46 16.03 -2.30 3.48
C VAL A 46 15.11 -2.81 2.36
N LYS A 47 14.31 -3.87 2.59
CA LYS A 47 13.41 -4.41 1.56
C LYS A 47 12.21 -3.49 1.28
N PRO A 48 11.44 -3.04 2.28
CA PRO A 48 10.45 -1.98 2.08
C PRO A 48 11.05 -0.75 1.42
N GLU A 49 12.17 -0.22 1.92
CA GLU A 49 12.83 0.96 1.37
C GLU A 49 13.25 0.80 -0.09
N ILE A 50 13.82 -0.35 -0.48
CA ILE A 50 14.13 -0.64 -1.88
C ILE A 50 12.85 -0.60 -2.73
N THR A 51 11.76 -1.21 -2.25
CA THR A 51 10.49 -1.22 -2.99
C THR A 51 9.94 0.20 -3.14
N TRP A 52 9.92 0.98 -2.05
CA TRP A 52 9.52 2.38 -2.05
C TRP A 52 10.42 3.24 -2.94
N SER A 53 11.72 2.95 -3.04
CA SER A 53 12.64 3.67 -3.92
C SER A 53 12.35 3.45 -5.42
N GLN A 54 11.70 2.34 -5.78
CA GLN A 54 11.29 2.08 -7.15
C GLN A 54 10.05 2.87 -7.55
N LEU A 55 9.17 3.20 -6.60
CA LEU A 55 7.93 3.92 -6.88
C LEU A 55 8.21 5.29 -7.52
N PRO A 56 9.06 6.18 -6.95
CA PRO A 56 9.46 7.43 -7.60
C PRO A 56 10.09 7.25 -8.98
N ARG A 57 10.84 6.17 -9.20
CA ARG A 57 11.53 5.94 -10.48
C ARG A 57 10.61 5.47 -11.59
N ARG A 58 9.51 4.78 -11.24
CA ARG A 58 8.64 4.10 -12.21
C ARG A 58 7.28 4.75 -12.37
N PHE A 59 6.75 5.33 -11.30
CA PHE A 59 5.41 5.92 -11.28
C PHE A 59 5.45 7.45 -11.45
N THR A 60 6.33 8.12 -10.72
CA THR A 60 6.30 9.58 -10.54
C THR A 60 6.72 10.46 -11.73
N PRO A 61 7.62 10.08 -12.67
CA PRO A 61 8.18 11.05 -13.63
C PRO A 61 7.15 11.79 -14.50
N GLY A 62 6.01 11.16 -14.82
CA GLY A 62 4.93 11.81 -15.58
C GLY A 62 4.07 12.77 -14.74
N PHE A 63 3.96 12.52 -13.43
CA PHE A 63 3.17 13.36 -12.53
C PHE A 63 3.94 14.59 -12.06
N GLU A 64 5.25 14.48 -11.82
CA GLU A 64 6.10 15.62 -11.49
C GLU A 64 6.03 16.69 -12.58
N THR A 65 6.23 16.32 -13.85
CA THR A 65 6.13 17.26 -14.97
C THR A 65 4.76 17.93 -15.05
N LEU A 66 3.68 17.17 -14.83
CA LEU A 66 2.32 17.71 -14.82
C LEU A 66 2.11 18.69 -13.67
N LEU A 67 2.63 18.39 -12.48
CA LEU A 67 2.50 19.26 -11.32
C LEU A 67 3.33 20.54 -11.48
N ASP A 68 4.53 20.42 -12.02
CA ASP A 68 5.42 21.55 -12.32
C ASP A 68 4.77 22.51 -13.32
N GLU A 69 4.07 22.00 -14.34
CA GLU A 69 3.33 22.82 -15.31
C GLU A 69 2.34 23.78 -14.61
N GLY A 70 1.63 23.31 -13.59
CA GLY A 70 0.67 24.15 -12.86
C GLY A 70 1.34 25.27 -12.04
N VAL A 71 2.55 25.03 -11.54
CA VAL A 71 3.33 26.03 -10.81
C VAL A 71 3.95 27.03 -11.78
N GLU A 72 4.57 26.55 -12.86
CA GLU A 72 5.23 27.39 -13.87
C GLU A 72 4.25 28.33 -14.58
N ASN A 73 3.03 27.87 -14.84
CA ASN A 73 1.97 28.69 -15.44
C ASN A 73 1.24 29.59 -14.42
N GLY A 74 1.57 29.51 -13.13
CA GLY A 74 0.97 30.31 -12.07
C GLY A 74 -0.50 29.96 -11.78
N TRP A 75 -0.92 28.73 -12.06
CA TRP A 75 -2.27 28.23 -11.75
C TRP A 75 -2.43 27.85 -10.28
N TYR A 76 -1.33 27.48 -9.64
CA TYR A 76 -1.29 27.04 -8.26
C TYR A 76 -0.32 27.90 -7.43
N ASP A 77 -0.82 28.38 -6.29
CA ASP A 77 -0.08 29.12 -5.27
C ASP A 77 -0.19 28.39 -3.93
N SER A 78 0.95 27.88 -3.44
CA SER A 78 1.04 27.16 -2.17
C SER A 78 0.77 28.03 -0.95
N ASP A 79 0.90 29.35 -1.07
CA ASP A 79 0.62 30.29 0.03
C ASP A 79 -0.89 30.62 0.11
N ASN A 80 -1.67 30.22 -0.88
CA ASN A 80 -3.11 30.43 -0.91
C ASN A 80 -3.86 29.21 -0.37
N THR A 81 -4.41 29.33 0.84
CA THR A 81 -5.15 28.24 1.50
C THR A 81 -6.29 27.67 0.66
N LEU A 82 -7.04 28.48 -0.07
CA LEU A 82 -8.16 27.99 -0.89
C LEU A 82 -7.64 27.11 -2.03
N GLN A 83 -6.58 27.55 -2.71
CA GLN A 83 -5.94 26.79 -3.79
C GLN A 83 -5.38 25.46 -3.29
N VAL A 84 -4.69 25.47 -2.14
CA VAL A 84 -4.20 24.25 -1.48
C VAL A 84 -5.34 23.27 -1.20
N MET A 85 -6.48 23.74 -0.70
CA MET A 85 -7.60 22.86 -0.37
C MET A 85 -8.26 22.26 -1.63
N ILE A 86 -8.47 23.05 -2.67
CA ILE A 86 -9.01 22.55 -3.95
C ILE A 86 -8.02 21.57 -4.58
N PHE A 87 -6.73 21.89 -4.54
CA PHE A 87 -5.68 21.00 -5.03
C PHE A 87 -5.72 19.66 -4.32
N ARG A 88 -5.74 19.64 -2.97
CA ARG A 88 -5.86 18.40 -2.18
C ARG A 88 -7.11 17.60 -2.55
N TRP A 89 -8.24 18.28 -2.68
CA TRP A 89 -9.52 17.65 -2.99
C TRP A 89 -9.56 16.98 -4.37
N ILE A 90 -8.87 17.55 -5.36
CA ILE A 90 -8.83 17.03 -6.73
C ILE A 90 -7.68 16.03 -6.93
N PHE A 91 -6.46 16.46 -6.61
CA PHE A 91 -5.25 15.73 -6.99
C PHE A 91 -5.01 14.51 -6.12
N ILE A 92 -5.33 14.54 -4.80
CA ILE A 92 -5.07 13.38 -3.95
C ILE A 92 -5.94 12.18 -4.35
N PRO A 93 -7.27 12.29 -4.50
CA PRO A 93 -8.09 11.16 -4.95
C PRO A 93 -7.72 10.70 -6.36
N TRP A 94 -7.40 11.62 -7.27
CA TRP A 94 -6.97 11.26 -8.62
C TRP A 94 -5.64 10.48 -8.60
N LEU A 95 -4.62 10.97 -7.89
CA LEU A 95 -3.34 10.28 -7.74
C LEU A 95 -3.50 8.93 -7.04
N GLN A 96 -4.41 8.82 -6.07
CA GLN A 96 -4.76 7.53 -5.46
C GLN A 96 -5.28 6.54 -6.51
N CYS A 97 -6.20 6.95 -7.39
CA CYS A 97 -6.67 6.08 -8.47
C CYS A 97 -5.55 5.66 -9.43
N GLU A 98 -4.59 6.54 -9.73
CA GLU A 98 -3.44 6.18 -10.56
C GLU A 98 -2.49 5.21 -9.83
N LEU A 99 -2.31 5.38 -8.53
CA LEU A 99 -1.54 4.46 -7.68
C LEU A 99 -2.20 3.07 -7.61
N ASP A 100 -3.53 3.01 -7.50
CA ASP A 100 -4.27 1.76 -7.50
C ASP A 100 -4.08 1.01 -8.83
N ARG A 101 -4.13 1.72 -9.97
CA ARG A 101 -3.82 1.14 -11.29
C ARG A 101 -2.37 0.67 -11.39
N TYR A 102 -1.43 1.43 -10.84
CA TYR A 102 -0.03 1.02 -10.80
C TYR A 102 0.15 -0.26 -9.97
N GLN A 103 -0.49 -0.34 -8.79
CA GLN A 103 -0.51 -1.54 -7.96
C GLN A 103 -1.04 -2.75 -8.75
N ASP A 104 -2.18 -2.60 -9.42
CA ASP A 104 -2.79 -3.66 -10.21
C ASP A 104 -1.86 -4.14 -11.32
N CYS A 105 -1.27 -3.21 -12.08
CA CYS A 105 -0.30 -3.54 -13.12
C CYS A 105 0.91 -4.29 -12.53
N VAL A 106 1.48 -3.80 -11.43
CA VAL A 106 2.64 -4.43 -10.80
C VAL A 106 2.31 -5.83 -10.30
N ASN A 107 1.15 -6.04 -9.69
CA ASN A 107 0.78 -7.33 -9.10
C ASN A 107 0.30 -8.36 -10.13
N ASN A 108 -0.14 -7.92 -11.31
CA ASN A 108 -0.58 -8.79 -12.41
C ASN A 108 0.47 -8.99 -13.51
N THR A 109 1.61 -8.30 -13.46
CA THR A 109 2.71 -8.49 -14.43
C THR A 109 3.67 -9.58 -13.97
N LEU A 110 3.98 -10.52 -14.87
CA LEU A 110 4.98 -11.57 -14.67
C LEU A 110 6.33 -10.98 -14.26
N LYS A 111 6.88 -11.46 -13.15
CA LYS A 111 8.22 -11.03 -12.70
C LYS A 111 9.30 -11.85 -13.39
N ARG A 112 10.41 -11.19 -13.72
CA ARG A 112 11.59 -11.87 -14.26
C ARG A 112 12.06 -12.92 -13.25
N PRO A 113 12.20 -14.20 -13.67
CA PRO A 113 12.75 -15.24 -12.81
C PRO A 113 14.16 -14.91 -12.35
N ASP A 114 14.46 -15.23 -11.10
CA ASP A 114 15.77 -15.01 -10.48
C ASP A 114 16.20 -16.31 -9.81
N HIS A 115 17.13 -17.04 -10.46
CA HIS A 115 17.60 -18.36 -10.04
C HIS A 115 18.30 -18.36 -8.67
N ASN A 116 18.64 -17.18 -8.13
CA ASN A 116 19.23 -17.05 -6.80
C ASN A 116 18.19 -16.96 -5.68
N LYS A 117 16.89 -16.99 -6.03
CA LYS A 117 15.78 -16.90 -5.06
C LYS A 117 15.01 -18.20 -5.02
N VAL A 118 14.74 -18.66 -3.79
CA VAL A 118 13.91 -19.84 -3.49
C VAL A 118 12.41 -19.51 -3.58
N LEU A 119 12.05 -18.24 -3.78
CA LEU A 119 10.65 -17.82 -3.86
C LEU A 119 10.01 -18.23 -5.19
N PRO A 120 8.70 -18.55 -5.21
CA PRO A 120 7.98 -18.91 -6.42
C PRO A 120 8.11 -17.84 -7.52
N HIS A 121 8.23 -18.30 -8.76
CA HIS A 121 8.37 -17.44 -9.94
C HIS A 121 7.06 -17.40 -10.72
N GLY A 122 6.58 -16.20 -11.06
CA GLY A 122 5.27 -16.06 -11.68
C GLY A 122 4.69 -14.67 -11.54
N VAL A 123 3.40 -14.56 -11.86
CA VAL A 123 2.61 -13.36 -11.61
C VAL A 123 2.27 -13.30 -10.12
N PRO A 124 2.58 -12.22 -9.39
CA PRO A 124 2.38 -12.15 -7.94
C PRO A 124 0.96 -12.50 -7.48
N ASN A 125 -0.08 -11.98 -8.16
CA ASN A 125 -1.46 -12.31 -7.80
C ASN A 125 -1.80 -13.78 -8.03
N LEU A 126 -1.31 -14.41 -9.11
CA LEU A 126 -1.55 -15.84 -9.34
C LEU A 126 -0.86 -16.71 -8.29
N ILE A 127 0.40 -16.37 -7.94
CA ILE A 127 1.11 -17.03 -6.84
C ILE A 127 0.36 -16.84 -5.52
N TYR A 128 -0.14 -15.64 -5.27
CA TYR A 128 -0.87 -15.34 -4.04
C TYR A 128 -2.19 -16.12 -3.97
N GLU A 129 -2.93 -16.23 -5.07
CA GLU A 129 -4.23 -16.90 -5.14
C GLU A 129 -4.08 -18.42 -5.04
N SER A 130 -3.20 -18.99 -5.86
CA SER A 130 -3.02 -20.44 -6.08
C SER A 130 -1.54 -20.84 -5.95
N PRO A 131 -0.93 -20.75 -4.75
CA PRO A 131 0.49 -21.02 -4.56
C PRO A 131 0.91 -22.45 -4.91
N GLU A 132 -0.02 -23.42 -4.83
CA GLU A 132 0.20 -24.82 -5.18
C GLU A 132 0.62 -25.03 -6.65
N ASP A 133 0.08 -24.21 -7.57
CA ASP A 133 0.45 -24.24 -9.01
C ASP A 133 1.90 -23.78 -9.25
N PHE A 134 2.53 -23.19 -8.23
CA PHE A 134 3.91 -22.70 -8.24
C PHE A 134 4.80 -23.46 -7.25
N GLY A 135 4.37 -24.64 -6.80
CA GLY A 135 5.13 -25.48 -5.87
C GLY A 135 5.31 -24.85 -4.48
N ALA A 136 4.40 -23.98 -4.06
CA ALA A 136 4.46 -23.27 -2.79
C ALA A 136 3.28 -23.65 -1.86
N LEU A 137 3.54 -23.65 -0.55
CA LEU A 137 2.51 -23.84 0.46
C LEU A 137 1.72 -22.55 0.73
N ASN A 138 0.46 -22.71 1.10
CA ASN A 138 -0.44 -21.62 1.42
C ASN A 138 -0.52 -21.37 2.93
N PHE A 139 0.09 -20.27 3.39
CA PHE A 139 0.05 -19.83 4.79
C PHE A 139 -0.91 -18.66 5.05
N LYS A 140 -1.88 -18.40 4.15
CA LYS A 140 -2.79 -17.26 4.27
C LYS A 140 -3.80 -17.47 5.40
N VAL A 141 -3.81 -16.56 6.38
CA VAL A 141 -4.93 -16.40 7.31
C VAL A 141 -5.98 -15.49 6.66
N THR A 142 -7.14 -16.06 6.30
CA THR A 142 -8.26 -15.34 5.68
C THR A 142 -9.18 -14.81 6.78
N VAL A 143 -9.28 -13.50 6.90
CA VAL A 143 -10.08 -12.81 7.92
C VAL A 143 -11.40 -12.35 7.29
N LYS A 144 -12.52 -12.55 8.00
CA LYS A 144 -13.84 -12.08 7.56
C LYS A 144 -13.93 -10.57 7.67
N GLN A 145 -14.68 -9.95 6.75
CA GLN A 145 -14.89 -8.50 6.74
C GLN A 145 -15.53 -8.00 8.05
N ASP A 146 -16.51 -8.73 8.59
CA ASP A 146 -17.19 -8.36 9.84
C ASP A 146 -16.22 -8.23 11.03
N ASP A 147 -15.19 -9.08 11.09
CA ASP A 147 -14.19 -9.04 12.16
C ASP A 147 -13.22 -7.87 11.97
N ILE A 148 -12.88 -7.53 10.71
CA ILE A 148 -12.09 -6.34 10.38
C ILE A 148 -12.86 -5.08 10.79
N ASP A 149 -14.14 -5.00 10.44
CA ASP A 149 -14.99 -3.85 10.77
C ASP A 149 -15.15 -3.70 12.29
N TYR A 150 -15.33 -4.82 13.00
CA TYR A 150 -15.38 -4.84 14.46
C TYR A 150 -14.10 -4.29 15.10
N VAL A 151 -12.93 -4.81 14.69
CA VAL A 151 -11.63 -4.35 15.21
C VAL A 151 -11.35 -2.89 14.83
N ARG A 152 -11.74 -2.47 13.62
CA ARG A 152 -11.65 -1.07 13.19
C ARG A 152 -12.48 -0.17 14.11
N CYS A 153 -13.70 -0.54 14.46
CA CYS A 153 -14.54 0.24 15.39
C CYS A 153 -13.96 0.34 16.81
N LEU A 154 -13.09 -0.60 17.22
CA LEU A 154 -12.45 -0.59 18.54
C LEU A 154 -11.23 0.34 18.60
N TYR A 155 -10.41 0.36 17.54
CA TYR A 155 -9.10 1.02 17.56
C TYR A 155 -8.98 2.23 16.63
N VAL A 156 -10.00 2.52 15.81
CA VAL A 156 -10.00 3.64 14.89
C VAL A 156 -11.24 4.48 15.15
N ASN A 157 -11.04 5.76 15.47
CA ASN A 157 -12.13 6.73 15.54
C ASN A 157 -12.54 7.12 14.11
N PRO A 158 -13.70 6.68 13.58
CA PRO A 158 -14.09 6.96 12.20
C PRO A 158 -14.39 8.45 11.95
N ASP A 159 -14.66 9.21 13.01
CA ASP A 159 -14.93 10.64 12.95
C ASP A 159 -13.67 11.49 13.10
N HIS A 160 -12.48 10.88 13.18
CA HIS A 160 -11.23 11.60 13.34
C HIS A 160 -10.94 12.51 12.12
N PRO A 161 -10.63 13.80 12.31
CA PRO A 161 -10.43 14.75 11.21
C PRO A 161 -9.25 14.40 10.29
N VAL A 162 -8.31 13.55 10.73
CA VAL A 162 -7.22 13.01 9.88
C VAL A 162 -7.73 12.30 8.63
N PHE A 163 -8.95 11.76 8.66
CA PHE A 163 -9.55 11.10 7.50
C PHE A 163 -10.17 12.08 6.50
N ASP A 164 -10.29 13.36 6.86
CA ASP A 164 -10.85 14.40 6.02
C ASP A 164 -9.71 15.11 5.23
N LEU A 165 -9.67 14.93 3.90
CA LEU A 165 -8.67 15.62 3.04
C LEU A 165 -8.76 17.14 3.12
N VAL A 166 -9.99 17.63 3.29
CA VAL A 166 -10.33 19.03 3.52
C VAL A 166 -11.44 19.09 4.57
N PRO A 167 -11.54 20.19 5.34
CA PRO A 167 -12.57 20.33 6.36
C PRO A 167 -13.99 20.08 5.83
N ARG A 168 -14.82 19.33 6.57
CA ARG A 168 -16.13 18.83 6.10
C ARG A 168 -17.04 19.93 5.51
N ALA A 169 -17.08 21.11 6.11
CA ALA A 169 -17.86 22.23 5.61
C ALA A 169 -17.39 22.70 4.22
N LEU A 170 -16.07 22.75 4.01
CA LEU A 170 -15.47 23.07 2.73
C LEU A 170 -15.66 21.92 1.72
N ASN A 171 -15.52 20.66 2.17
CA ASN A 171 -15.77 19.49 1.33
C ASN A 171 -17.16 19.53 0.68
N ASN A 172 -18.20 19.76 1.49
CA ASN A 172 -19.57 19.84 0.98
C ASN A 172 -19.75 20.98 -0.03
N PHE A 173 -19.05 22.08 0.17
CA PHE A 173 -19.10 23.23 -0.74
C PHE A 173 -18.37 22.96 -2.07
N ILE A 174 -17.17 22.37 -2.02
CA ILE A 174 -16.43 21.96 -3.22
C ILE A 174 -17.24 20.91 -4.00
N GLN A 175 -17.81 19.93 -3.29
CA GLN A 175 -18.66 18.90 -3.89
C GLN A 175 -19.86 19.52 -4.64
N GLY A 176 -20.54 20.51 -4.05
CA GLY A 176 -21.62 21.23 -4.72
C GLY A 176 -21.16 21.96 -5.98
N CYS A 177 -20.02 22.66 -5.92
CA CYS A 177 -19.43 23.32 -7.09
C CYS A 177 -19.06 22.31 -8.20
N TYR A 178 -18.52 21.16 -7.83
CA TYR A 178 -18.15 20.10 -8.76
C TYR A 178 -19.38 19.45 -9.43
N GLU A 179 -20.49 19.36 -8.69
CA GLU A 179 -21.79 18.95 -9.21
C GLU A 179 -22.35 19.95 -10.22
N ASP A 180 -22.23 21.25 -9.94
CA ASP A 180 -22.65 22.32 -10.86
C ASP A 180 -21.84 22.31 -12.18
N LEU A 181 -20.58 21.89 -12.13
CA LEU A 181 -19.74 21.66 -13.31
C LEU A 181 -20.10 20.38 -14.09
N GLY A 182 -21.06 19.59 -13.61
CA GLY A 182 -21.50 18.36 -14.26
C GLY A 182 -20.63 17.14 -13.97
N ARG A 183 -19.84 17.15 -12.88
CA ARG A 183 -18.95 16.06 -12.47
C ARG A 183 -17.97 15.63 -13.58
N PRO A 184 -17.16 16.54 -14.11
CA PRO A 184 -16.24 16.25 -15.20
C PRO A 184 -15.23 15.16 -14.81
N THR A 185 -14.93 14.22 -15.71
CA THR A 185 -13.94 13.17 -15.43
C THR A 185 -12.54 13.76 -15.27
N ILE A 186 -11.86 13.41 -14.18
CA ILE A 186 -10.50 13.84 -13.88
C ILE A 186 -9.52 12.81 -14.47
N THR A 187 -8.62 13.30 -15.32
CA THR A 187 -7.57 12.54 -16.02
C THR A 187 -6.28 13.38 -16.02
N CYS A 188 -5.14 12.80 -16.41
CA CYS A 188 -3.90 13.58 -16.52
C CYS A 188 -4.01 14.77 -17.50
N GLN A 189 -4.88 14.71 -18.52
CA GLN A 189 -5.10 15.84 -19.44
C GLN A 189 -6.12 16.87 -18.93
N SER A 190 -7.03 16.48 -18.03
CA SER A 190 -8.14 17.34 -17.58
C SER A 190 -8.03 17.82 -16.14
N VAL A 191 -7.09 17.29 -15.34
CA VAL A 191 -7.01 17.59 -13.90
C VAL A 191 -6.82 19.09 -13.63
N TRP A 192 -5.94 19.75 -14.39
CA TRP A 192 -5.74 21.20 -14.25
C TRP A 192 -6.93 22.02 -14.74
N THR A 193 -7.60 21.60 -15.83
CA THR A 193 -8.77 22.32 -16.31
C THR A 193 -9.91 22.26 -15.29
N VAL A 194 -10.15 21.08 -14.70
CA VAL A 194 -11.16 20.90 -13.65
C VAL A 194 -10.80 21.70 -12.40
N TYR A 195 -9.52 21.71 -12.02
CA TYR A 195 -9.03 22.53 -10.92
C TYR A 195 -9.28 24.04 -11.14
N LEU A 196 -8.95 24.55 -12.32
CA LEU A 196 -9.14 25.97 -12.65
C LEU A 196 -10.62 26.35 -12.70
N ASP A 197 -11.46 25.51 -13.28
CA ASP A 197 -12.91 25.73 -13.35
C ASP A 197 -13.55 25.74 -11.95
N LEU A 198 -13.14 24.82 -11.08
CA LEU A 198 -13.58 24.80 -9.69
C LEU A 198 -13.11 26.04 -8.94
N TYR A 199 -11.85 26.42 -9.11
CA TYR A 199 -11.28 27.60 -8.45
C TYR A 199 -12.01 28.88 -8.86
N ASP A 200 -12.24 29.10 -10.15
CA ASP A 200 -12.97 30.26 -10.66
C ASP A 200 -14.43 30.28 -10.16
N LEU A 201 -15.12 29.13 -10.16
CA LEU A 201 -16.48 29.03 -9.62
C LEU A 201 -16.54 29.37 -8.13
N MET A 202 -15.58 28.86 -7.35
CA MET A 202 -15.49 29.14 -5.92
C MET A 202 -15.15 30.60 -5.64
N GLN A 203 -14.23 31.21 -6.38
CA GLN A 203 -13.90 32.63 -6.24
C GLN A 203 -15.10 33.55 -6.48
N ARG A 204 -15.98 33.17 -7.41
CA ARG A 204 -17.22 33.92 -7.70
C ARG A 204 -18.29 33.75 -6.63
N SER A 205 -18.16 32.74 -5.76
CA SER A 205 -19.13 32.48 -4.71
C SER A 205 -18.87 33.31 -3.45
N VAL A 206 -19.91 33.99 -2.98
CA VAL A 206 -19.88 34.86 -1.79
C VAL A 206 -19.64 34.08 -0.48
N GLN A 207 -19.81 32.75 -0.50
CA GLN A 207 -19.74 31.92 0.71
C GLN A 207 -18.31 31.51 1.10
N VAL A 208 -17.35 31.58 0.18
CA VAL A 208 -15.98 31.12 0.40
C VAL A 208 -15.24 31.84 1.55
N PRO A 209 -15.33 33.19 1.70
CA PRO A 209 -14.65 33.89 2.78
C PRO A 209 -15.12 33.48 4.19
N ALA A 210 -16.38 33.05 4.34
CA ALA A 210 -16.90 32.59 5.62
C ALA A 210 -16.44 31.17 5.96
N VAL A 211 -16.43 30.28 4.95
CA VAL A 211 -15.97 28.89 5.10
C VAL A 211 -14.49 28.84 5.46
N VAL A 212 -13.64 29.60 4.76
CA VAL A 212 -12.18 29.62 4.99
C VAL A 212 -11.81 30.15 6.37
N ARG A 213 -12.52 31.18 6.88
CA ARG A 213 -12.27 31.74 8.22
C ARG A 213 -12.59 30.78 9.36
N SER A 214 -13.51 29.84 9.15
CA SER A 214 -13.83 28.83 10.16
C SER A 214 -12.79 27.71 10.25
N LEU A 215 -11.84 27.62 9.29
CA LEU A 215 -10.87 26.53 9.20
C LEU A 215 -9.63 26.73 10.07
N THR A 216 -9.34 27.96 10.49
CA THR A 216 -8.15 28.30 11.28
C THR A 216 -8.29 27.98 12.78
N ASP A 217 -9.45 27.46 13.21
CA ASP A 217 -9.79 27.21 14.62
C ASP A 217 -9.72 25.72 15.02
N GLY A 218 -9.17 24.87 14.14
CA GLY A 218 -8.95 23.46 14.43
C GLY A 218 -7.78 23.25 15.38
N THR A 219 -8.02 23.34 16.68
CA THR A 219 -7.16 22.72 17.68
C THR A 219 -7.18 21.22 17.43
N ASP A 220 -6.03 20.63 17.10
CA ASP A 220 -5.87 19.18 17.12
C ASP A 220 -6.23 18.74 18.55
N PRO A 221 -7.27 17.92 18.77
CA PRO A 221 -7.50 17.40 20.10
C PRO A 221 -6.24 16.64 20.48
N ASP A 222 -5.60 17.03 21.60
CA ASP A 222 -4.57 16.22 22.24
C ASP A 222 -5.22 14.86 22.57
N GLU A 223 -5.19 13.92 21.63
CA GLU A 223 -5.72 12.58 21.83
C GLU A 223 -4.73 11.83 22.73
N GLU A 224 -5.22 11.36 23.88
CA GLU A 224 -4.45 10.43 24.69
C GLU A 224 -4.21 9.16 23.86
N PRO A 225 -2.95 8.73 23.68
CA PRO A 225 -2.63 7.58 22.85
C PRO A 225 -3.33 6.33 23.40
N LEU A 226 -3.90 5.53 22.49
CA LEU A 226 -4.54 4.26 22.84
C LEU A 226 -3.59 3.39 23.66
N PRO A 227 -3.97 2.88 24.84
CA PRO A 227 -3.08 2.01 25.60
C PRO A 227 -2.78 0.74 24.81
N LEU A 228 -1.52 0.29 24.87
CA LEU A 228 -1.13 -1.01 24.32
C LEU A 228 -1.84 -2.13 25.09
N LEU A 229 -2.26 -3.20 24.39
CA LEU A 229 -2.87 -4.37 25.02
C LEU A 229 -1.98 -4.91 26.16
N GLU A 230 -2.55 -5.00 27.35
CA GLU A 230 -1.85 -5.48 28.54
C GLU A 230 -1.58 -7.00 28.48
N ASN A 231 -0.57 -7.43 29.22
CA ASN A 231 -0.23 -8.85 29.44
C ASN A 231 0.13 -9.64 28.18
N GLN A 232 0.57 -8.97 27.12
CA GLN A 232 1.10 -9.62 25.93
C GLN A 232 2.61 -9.82 26.08
N ASN A 233 3.09 -11.04 25.83
CA ASN A 233 4.51 -11.33 25.72
C ASN A 233 4.98 -11.09 24.28
N ASP A 234 6.27 -10.78 24.10
CA ASP A 234 6.84 -10.76 22.76
C ASP A 234 6.74 -12.16 22.12
N LEU A 235 6.44 -12.19 20.82
CA LEU A 235 6.48 -13.44 20.05
C LEU A 235 7.87 -14.08 20.15
N PHE A 236 7.89 -15.39 20.36
CA PHE A 236 9.11 -16.18 20.46
C PHE A 236 9.69 -16.42 19.07
N PHE A 237 10.99 -16.22 18.91
CA PHE A 237 11.68 -16.52 17.65
C PHE A 237 13.06 -17.07 17.93
N HIS A 238 13.43 -18.09 17.15
CA HIS A 238 14.71 -18.75 17.23
C HIS A 238 15.81 -17.91 16.58
N GLU A 239 16.88 -17.70 17.34
CA GLU A 239 18.17 -17.23 16.82
C GLU A 239 18.92 -18.45 16.31
N ASP A 240 19.17 -18.52 15.00
CA ASP A 240 19.96 -19.60 14.42
C ASP A 240 21.43 -19.45 14.83
N THR A 241 22.16 -20.57 14.81
CA THR A 241 23.60 -20.63 15.16
C THR A 241 24.50 -19.72 14.34
N ASP A 242 24.02 -19.25 13.17
CA ASP A 242 24.76 -18.38 12.25
C ASP A 242 24.45 -16.88 12.46
N GLY A 243 23.69 -16.54 13.51
CA GLY A 243 23.24 -15.17 13.77
C GLY A 243 22.13 -14.69 12.83
N ALA A 244 21.61 -15.59 11.97
CA ALA A 244 20.36 -15.38 11.27
C ALA A 244 19.20 -15.52 12.26
N TYR A 245 18.21 -14.64 12.15
CA TYR A 245 17.07 -14.63 13.06
C TYR A 245 15.81 -14.93 12.27
N TYR A 246 15.20 -16.08 12.53
CA TYR A 246 13.90 -16.41 11.93
C TYR A 246 12.83 -15.55 12.59
N MET A 247 12.48 -14.43 11.96
CA MET A 247 11.43 -13.50 12.44
C MET A 247 10.00 -14.08 12.32
N GLY A 248 9.89 -15.38 12.03
CA GLY A 248 8.71 -16.23 12.03
C GLY A 248 7.53 -15.87 11.13
N GLY A 249 6.57 -16.79 11.11
CA GLY A 249 5.40 -16.81 10.23
C GLY A 249 4.55 -18.07 10.40
N ILE A 250 5.16 -19.18 10.83
CA ILE A 250 4.55 -20.51 10.91
C ILE A 250 4.75 -21.06 12.32
N HIS A 251 3.72 -21.72 12.86
CA HIS A 251 3.68 -22.32 14.20
C HIS A 251 4.22 -21.43 15.33
N GLY A 252 3.74 -20.18 15.41
CA GLY A 252 4.14 -19.25 16.46
C GLY A 252 5.64 -18.93 16.49
N GLY A 253 6.34 -19.02 15.35
CA GLY A 253 7.77 -18.76 15.24
C GLY A 253 8.67 -20.00 15.35
N GLN A 254 8.08 -21.20 15.40
CA GLN A 254 8.80 -22.48 15.46
C GLN A 254 9.16 -23.05 14.08
N GLY A 255 8.59 -22.50 13.00
CA GLY A 255 8.87 -22.92 11.63
C GLY A 255 7.96 -24.05 11.15
N LEU A 256 8.35 -24.69 10.05
CA LEU A 256 7.62 -25.78 9.42
C LEU A 256 7.59 -27.01 10.33
N ASP A 257 6.46 -27.72 10.40
CA ASP A 257 6.37 -29.00 11.08
C ASP A 257 6.53 -30.20 10.11
N ALA A 258 6.43 -31.41 10.66
CA ALA A 258 6.53 -32.63 9.86
C ALA A 258 5.42 -32.78 8.81
N SER A 259 4.24 -32.19 9.05
CA SER A 259 3.14 -32.20 8.08
C SER A 259 3.44 -31.26 6.92
N ASP A 260 3.96 -30.06 7.19
CA ASP A 260 4.36 -29.11 6.16
C ASP A 260 5.44 -29.67 5.25
N HIS A 261 6.45 -30.34 5.84
CA HIS A 261 7.51 -31.00 5.09
C HIS A 261 6.96 -32.11 4.17
N HIS A 262 6.01 -32.90 4.66
CA HIS A 262 5.39 -33.96 3.85
C HIS A 262 4.62 -33.38 2.65
N GLN A 263 3.90 -32.26 2.82
CA GLN A 263 3.19 -31.61 1.74
C GLN A 263 4.12 -31.02 0.68
N LEU A 264 5.29 -30.49 1.09
CA LEU A 264 6.32 -30.03 0.15
C LEU A 264 6.88 -31.19 -0.68
N ASP A 265 7.12 -32.34 -0.06
CA ASP A 265 7.60 -33.54 -0.76
C ASP A 265 6.56 -34.01 -1.79
N GLU A 266 5.27 -34.02 -1.45
CA GLU A 266 4.19 -34.36 -2.39
C GLU A 266 4.10 -33.40 -3.59
N LEU A 267 4.25 -32.09 -3.37
CA LEU A 267 4.27 -31.09 -4.45
C LEU A 267 5.47 -31.30 -5.38
N ALA A 268 6.64 -31.65 -4.84
CA ALA A 268 7.82 -31.94 -5.65
C ALA A 268 7.66 -33.21 -6.50
N GLU A 269 6.94 -34.22 -6.00
CA GLU A 269 6.66 -35.45 -6.74
C GLU A 269 5.65 -35.25 -7.89
N LEU A 270 4.77 -34.24 -7.81
CA LEU A 270 3.80 -33.90 -8.86
C LEU A 270 4.43 -33.12 -10.04
N ASP A 271 5.51 -32.38 -9.79
CA ASP A 271 6.22 -31.54 -10.77
C ASP A 271 7.32 -32.29 -11.56
N GLU A 272 7.44 -33.62 -11.34
CA GLU A 272 8.24 -34.53 -12.17
C GLU A 272 7.38 -35.07 -13.34
N PRO A 273 7.40 -34.47 -14.54
CA PRO A 273 6.68 -35.01 -15.67
C PRO A 273 7.34 -36.31 -16.15
N GLY A 274 6.62 -37.42 -15.98
CA GLY A 274 6.81 -38.60 -16.80
C GLY A 274 6.82 -38.20 -18.28
N ALA A 275 7.98 -38.35 -18.92
CA ALA A 275 8.28 -37.92 -20.28
C ALA A 275 7.18 -38.29 -21.30
N HIS A 276 6.39 -37.31 -21.75
CA HIS A 276 5.67 -37.39 -23.02
C HIS A 276 5.65 -36.02 -23.74
N LEU A 277 6.59 -35.88 -24.67
CA LEU A 277 6.62 -34.87 -25.73
C LEU A 277 5.33 -34.92 -26.56
N LEU A 278 4.57 -33.82 -26.66
CA LEU A 278 3.66 -33.55 -27.79
C LEU A 278 3.51 -32.02 -28.04
N PRO A 279 3.13 -31.61 -29.27
CA PRO A 279 3.84 -30.57 -30.01
C PRO A 279 3.28 -29.16 -29.87
N THR A 280 4.18 -28.20 -30.12
CA THR A 280 3.99 -26.75 -30.26
C THR A 280 2.73 -26.36 -31.04
N ALA A 281 1.87 -25.56 -30.42
CA ALA A 281 0.77 -24.84 -31.08
C ALA A 281 1.20 -23.37 -31.38
N PRO A 282 0.63 -22.73 -32.42
CA PRO A 282 1.20 -21.54 -33.03
C PRO A 282 0.90 -20.26 -32.23
N ILE A 283 1.85 -19.33 -32.32
CA ILE A 283 1.78 -17.96 -31.81
C ILE A 283 0.62 -17.23 -32.52
N ILE A 284 -0.33 -16.72 -31.75
CA ILE A 284 -1.31 -15.74 -32.23
C ILE A 284 -0.69 -14.37 -32.00
N GLU A 285 -0.41 -13.65 -33.08
CA GLU A 285 -0.08 -12.23 -33.05
C GLU A 285 -1.32 -11.46 -32.60
N GLU A 286 -1.29 -10.86 -31.40
CA GLU A 286 -2.23 -9.82 -30.98
C GLU A 286 -1.53 -8.46 -30.92
N GLU A 287 -2.30 -7.46 -31.33
CA GLU A 287 -1.89 -6.15 -31.80
C GLU A 287 -0.98 -5.38 -30.83
N ALA A 288 0.10 -4.83 -31.38
CA ALA A 288 1.05 -3.97 -30.70
C ALA A 288 0.38 -2.70 -30.17
N LEU A 289 0.16 -2.64 -28.86
CA LEU A 289 0.03 -1.36 -28.16
C LEU A 289 1.40 -0.67 -28.24
N VAL A 290 1.45 0.51 -28.87
CA VAL A 290 2.66 1.32 -29.01
C VAL A 290 3.10 1.79 -27.62
N ILE A 291 3.94 1.00 -26.96
CA ILE A 291 4.76 1.43 -25.84
C ILE A 291 5.94 2.17 -26.46
N ALA A 292 6.00 3.49 -26.25
CA ALA A 292 7.19 4.27 -26.60
C ALA A 292 8.41 3.59 -25.96
N GLY A 293 9.37 3.19 -26.80
CA GLY A 293 10.54 2.43 -26.37
C GLY A 293 11.32 3.19 -25.30
N PHE A 294 11.39 2.61 -24.11
CA PHE A 294 12.32 3.06 -23.07
C PHE A 294 13.66 2.38 -23.31
N SER A 295 14.66 3.21 -23.57
CA SER A 295 16.04 2.80 -23.78
C SER A 295 16.64 2.36 -22.45
N ASP A 296 16.93 1.06 -22.33
CA ASP A 296 17.79 0.51 -21.28
C ASP A 296 19.25 0.86 -21.61
N GLU A 297 19.64 2.12 -21.36
CA GLU A 297 21.06 2.43 -21.18
C GLU A 297 21.36 2.36 -19.67
N GLU A 298 21.82 1.19 -19.25
CA GLU A 298 22.48 1.00 -17.97
C GLU A 298 23.77 1.83 -17.94
N ASP A 299 23.68 3.05 -17.39
CA ASP A 299 24.87 3.82 -17.03
C ASP A 299 25.49 3.22 -15.75
N ASN A 300 26.46 2.35 -16.02
CA ASN A 300 27.30 1.65 -15.08
C ASN A 300 28.45 2.58 -14.64
N ASP A 301 28.28 3.32 -13.53
CA ASP A 301 29.35 3.62 -12.57
C ASP A 301 28.93 4.72 -11.58
N LYS A 302 28.84 4.37 -10.29
CA LYS A 302 29.72 4.91 -9.22
C LYS A 302 29.29 4.40 -7.86
N THR A 303 30.23 3.65 -7.27
CA THR A 303 30.42 3.41 -5.84
C THR A 303 30.10 4.65 -5.00
N PHE A 304 29.15 4.53 -4.08
CA PHE A 304 29.07 5.38 -2.89
C PHE A 304 29.58 4.56 -1.71
N ASP A 305 30.77 4.94 -1.25
CA ASP A 305 31.40 4.49 -0.02
C ASP A 305 30.72 5.22 1.16
N TRP A 306 30.42 4.49 2.23
CA TRP A 306 29.75 4.99 3.45
C TRP A 306 30.71 5.68 4.41
#